data_AF-A0A1G4I8G6-F1
#
_entry.id   AF-A0A1G4I8G6-F1
#
_cell.length_a   1.000
_cell.length_b   1.000
_cell.length_c   1.000
_cell.angle_alpha   90.00
_cell.angle_beta   90.00
_cell.angle_gamma   90.00
#
_symmetry.space_group_name_H-M   'P 1'
#
loop_
_entity.id
_entity.type
_entity.pdbx_description
1 polymer ?
#
loop_
_entity_poly.entity_id
_entity_poly.type
_entity_poly.pdbx_seq_one_letter_code
_entity_poly.pdbx_strand_id
1 'polypeptide(L)'
;MAVKYNLQFPETKRQKLRPAFRQPIESALALESAAHALQNRASTSQNKARRAAVSAFYGDNYEKSITNDAELKPAEPWHGKPSKTAFPWAAATAQHTEMCTPATAAEAANRPVGALAADIICLCLGDNGDNTDYCKLGNLPTGLTTGTPQTAASSDWDSKIYATCTGNADKEQLNQTMLAAATATIISDLGRGGIIGGSAPNAAGHSGHANAAILGAHHLGQAAPGCGGANGNDDIIGRASKGVCVNYKNLLQGDGYIPWMTKVNELSMELEVIQAISSEGTALVKAVQAVEQQMTTLLFVGDLIASAEEPEKTQLASSPSDAQ
;
A
#
# COMPACT_ATOMS: atom_id res chain seq x y z
N MET A 1 -13.74 -25.84 28.01
CA MET A 1 -12.53 -25.65 28.83
C MET A 1 -12.93 -24.98 30.12
N ALA A 2 -13.24 -25.72 31.19
CA ALA A 2 -13.78 -25.12 32.41
C ALA A 2 -13.56 -25.99 33.66
N VAL A 3 -12.32 -26.38 33.97
CA VAL A 3 -11.91 -26.81 35.33
C VAL A 3 -10.38 -26.66 35.42
N LYS A 4 -9.84 -25.45 35.63
CA LYS A 4 -8.39 -25.29 35.91
C LYS A 4 -8.07 -24.56 37.21
N TYR A 5 -9.04 -23.83 37.78
CA TYR A 5 -8.90 -23.14 39.05
C TYR A 5 -10.18 -23.34 39.86
N ASN A 6 -10.08 -23.86 41.09
CA ASN A 6 -11.23 -24.02 41.97
C ASN A 6 -11.54 -22.65 42.61
N LEU A 7 -12.25 -21.80 41.86
CA LEU A 7 -12.46 -20.38 42.19
C LEU A 7 -13.35 -20.11 43.43
N GLN A 8 -13.81 -21.14 44.14
CA GLN A 8 -14.61 -20.98 45.36
C GLN A 8 -13.75 -20.69 46.59
N PHE A 9 -13.08 -19.54 46.61
CA PHE A 9 -12.45 -19.06 47.84
C PHE A 9 -13.51 -18.58 48.85
N PRO A 10 -13.39 -18.93 50.14
CA PRO A 10 -14.12 -18.29 51.24
C PRO A 10 -13.90 -16.77 51.26
N GLU A 11 -14.89 -15.98 51.69
CA GLU A 11 -14.84 -14.51 51.67
C GLU A 11 -13.64 -13.94 52.46
N THR A 12 -13.28 -14.57 53.57
CA THR A 12 -12.08 -14.23 54.36
C THR A 12 -10.78 -14.37 53.56
N LYS A 13 -10.66 -15.39 52.69
CA LYS A 13 -9.52 -15.55 51.79
C LYS A 13 -9.53 -14.53 50.65
N ARG A 14 -10.70 -14.22 50.10
CA ARG A 14 -10.84 -13.15 49.11
C ARG A 14 -10.38 -11.81 49.66
N GLN A 15 -10.70 -11.49 50.91
CA GLN A 15 -10.24 -10.26 51.57
C GLN A 15 -8.71 -10.22 51.72
N LYS A 16 -8.05 -11.35 52.06
CA LYS A 16 -6.58 -11.44 52.17
C LYS A 16 -5.87 -11.32 50.81
N LEU A 17 -6.44 -11.88 49.74
CA LEU A 17 -5.85 -11.87 48.40
C LEU A 17 -6.10 -10.55 47.64
N ARG A 18 -7.19 -9.84 47.95
CA ARG A 18 -7.61 -8.60 47.25
C ARG A 18 -6.48 -7.55 47.10
N PRO A 19 -5.67 -7.25 48.14
CA PRO A 19 -4.55 -6.31 48.01
C PRO A 19 -3.46 -6.80 47.06
N ALA A 20 -3.18 -8.10 47.04
CA ALA A 20 -2.14 -8.69 46.18
C ALA A 20 -2.54 -8.68 44.69
N PHE A 21 -3.83 -8.79 44.38
CA PHE A 21 -4.34 -8.68 43.00
C PHE A 21 -4.45 -7.24 42.50
N ARG A 22 -4.43 -6.24 43.37
CA ARG A 22 -4.65 -4.85 43.00
C ARG A 22 -3.67 -4.37 41.93
N GLN A 23 -2.37 -4.55 42.17
CA GLN A 23 -1.32 -4.10 41.26
C GLN A 23 -1.33 -4.85 39.91
N PRO A 24 -1.48 -6.20 39.86
CA PRO A 24 -1.69 -6.89 38.60
C PRO A 24 -2.94 -6.43 37.83
N ILE A 25 -4.07 -6.17 38.50
CA ILE A 25 -5.30 -5.70 37.85
C ILE A 25 -5.09 -4.30 37.25
N GLU A 26 -4.51 -3.37 38.02
CA GLU A 26 -4.18 -2.02 37.53
C GLU A 26 -3.22 -2.09 36.33
N SER A 27 -2.25 -3.01 36.36
CA SER A 27 -1.32 -3.25 35.25
C SER A 27 -2.03 -3.82 34.01
N ALA A 28 -2.96 -4.75 34.19
CA ALA A 28 -3.75 -5.31 33.10
C ALA A 28 -4.62 -4.25 32.42
N LEU A 29 -5.29 -3.39 33.21
CA LEU A 29 -6.11 -2.28 32.69
C LEU A 29 -5.26 -1.26 31.92
N ALA A 30 -4.05 -0.95 32.42
CA ALA A 30 -3.12 -0.08 31.71
C ALA A 30 -2.66 -0.69 30.37
N LEU A 31 -2.37 -1.99 30.35
CA LEU A 31 -1.98 -2.71 29.13
C LEU A 31 -3.14 -2.81 28.13
N GLU A 32 -4.38 -3.00 28.58
CA GLU A 32 -5.56 -2.96 27.73
C GLU A 32 -5.74 -1.59 27.07
N SER A 33 -5.63 -0.51 27.85
CA SER A 33 -5.69 0.86 27.32
C SER A 33 -4.58 1.11 26.29
N ALA A 34 -3.36 0.67 26.56
CA ALA A 34 -2.24 0.76 25.63
C ALA A 34 -2.50 -0.07 24.35
N ALA A 35 -3.10 -1.26 24.45
CA ALA A 35 -3.47 -2.07 23.30
C ALA A 35 -4.52 -1.38 22.42
N HIS A 36 -5.54 -0.77 23.01
CA HIS A 36 -6.52 0.03 22.27
C HIS A 36 -5.89 1.23 21.56
N ALA A 37 -4.99 1.95 22.23
CA ALA A 37 -4.26 3.06 21.63
C ALA A 37 -3.40 2.59 20.44
N LEU A 38 -2.73 1.44 20.59
CA LEU A 38 -1.93 0.81 19.55
C LEU A 38 -2.78 0.39 18.34
N GLN A 39 -3.94 -0.23 18.58
CA GLN A 39 -4.90 -0.62 17.54
C GLN A 39 -5.39 0.60 16.74
N ASN A 40 -5.70 1.70 17.41
CA ASN A 40 -6.14 2.94 16.76
C ASN A 40 -5.03 3.58 15.90
N ARG A 41 -3.79 3.57 16.40
CA ARG A 41 -2.61 4.00 15.63
C ARG A 41 -2.40 3.12 14.40
N ALA A 42 -2.49 1.80 14.56
CA ALA A 42 -2.33 0.85 13.46
C ALA A 42 -3.37 1.09 12.37
N SER A 43 -4.65 1.22 12.74
CA SER A 43 -5.74 1.48 11.80
C SER A 43 -5.54 2.80 11.03
N THR A 44 -5.16 3.86 11.75
CA THR A 44 -4.87 5.17 11.14
C THR A 44 -3.74 5.08 10.12
N SER A 45 -2.61 4.45 10.47
CA SER A 45 -1.47 4.31 9.56
C SER A 45 -1.77 3.41 8.38
N GLN A 46 -2.55 2.34 8.57
CA GLN A 46 -3.01 1.48 7.48
C GLN A 46 -3.90 2.24 6.48
N ASN A 47 -4.80 3.12 6.95
CA ASN A 47 -5.61 3.96 6.08
C ASN A 47 -4.76 4.96 5.30
N LYS A 48 -3.79 5.62 5.95
CA LYS A 48 -2.87 6.54 5.28
C LYS A 48 -2.01 5.83 4.24
N ALA A 49 -1.47 4.65 4.56
CA ALA A 49 -0.75 3.81 3.62
C ALA A 49 -1.64 3.48 2.40
N ARG A 50 -2.89 3.05 2.62
CA ARG A 50 -3.82 2.76 1.52
C ARG A 50 -4.10 4.00 0.66
N ARG A 51 -4.35 5.16 1.27
CA ARG A 51 -4.57 6.43 0.55
C ARG A 51 -3.36 6.81 -0.30
N ALA A 52 -2.15 6.72 0.25
CA ALA A 52 -0.92 6.98 -0.48
C ALA A 52 -0.74 6.02 -1.67
N ALA A 53 -1.03 4.72 -1.48
CA ALA A 53 -0.99 3.73 -2.55
C ALA A 53 -2.02 4.03 -3.67
N VAL A 54 -3.27 4.37 -3.29
CA VAL A 54 -4.33 4.72 -4.25
C VAL A 54 -3.98 6.00 -5.02
N SER A 55 -3.45 7.02 -4.32
CA SER A 55 -3.00 8.27 -4.94
C SER A 55 -1.82 8.04 -5.89
N ALA A 56 -0.81 7.26 -5.50
CA ALA A 56 0.30 6.92 -6.40
C ALA A 56 -0.18 6.21 -7.68
N PHE A 57 -1.17 5.32 -7.55
CA PHE A 57 -1.59 4.49 -8.66
C PHE A 57 -2.63 5.17 -9.58
N TYR A 58 -3.62 5.84 -9.00
CA TYR A 58 -4.76 6.43 -9.72
C TYR A 58 -4.86 7.96 -9.61
N GLY A 59 -3.94 8.61 -8.90
CA GLY A 59 -3.89 10.06 -8.74
C GLY A 59 -4.72 10.58 -7.56
N ASP A 60 -4.43 11.82 -7.18
CA ASP A 60 -5.03 12.49 -6.02
C ASP A 60 -6.54 12.68 -6.15
N ASN A 61 -7.07 12.92 -7.35
CA ASN A 61 -8.51 13.10 -7.50
C ASN A 61 -9.30 11.84 -7.15
N TYR A 62 -8.79 10.66 -7.51
CA TYR A 62 -9.45 9.41 -7.16
C TYR A 62 -9.33 9.13 -5.66
N GLU A 63 -8.15 9.35 -5.08
CA GLU A 63 -7.96 9.23 -3.63
C GLU A 63 -8.92 10.15 -2.84
N LYS A 64 -9.03 11.42 -3.24
CA LYS A 64 -9.94 12.40 -2.61
C LYS A 64 -11.42 12.08 -2.81
N SER A 65 -11.77 11.30 -3.83
CA SER A 65 -13.14 10.82 -4.01
C SER A 65 -13.56 9.81 -2.95
N ILE A 66 -12.60 9.16 -2.27
CA ILE A 66 -12.83 8.26 -1.15
C ILE A 66 -12.98 9.10 0.13
N THR A 67 -14.21 9.49 0.44
CA THR A 67 -14.50 10.35 1.59
C THR A 67 -14.65 9.60 2.90
N ASN A 68 -14.87 8.28 2.84
CA ASN A 68 -15.05 7.44 4.01
C ASN A 68 -13.89 6.45 4.15
N ASP A 69 -13.14 6.57 5.24
CA ASP A 69 -12.03 5.69 5.57
C ASP A 69 -12.43 4.21 5.70
N ALA A 70 -13.70 3.91 6.02
CA ALA A 70 -14.19 2.53 6.08
C ALA A 70 -14.19 1.83 4.71
N GLU A 71 -14.14 2.59 3.60
CA GLU A 71 -14.06 2.05 2.24
C GLU A 71 -12.63 1.61 1.86
N LEU A 72 -11.62 2.12 2.56
CA LEU A 72 -10.21 1.81 2.28
C LEU A 72 -9.85 0.35 2.58
N LYS A 73 -10.54 -0.24 3.56
CA LYS A 73 -10.40 -1.64 4.01
C LYS A 73 -8.97 -2.18 3.85
N PRO A 74 -7.98 -1.62 4.56
CA PRO A 74 -6.58 -1.88 4.27
C PRO A 74 -6.17 -3.35 4.43
N ALA A 75 -6.93 -4.14 5.17
CA ALA A 75 -6.73 -5.59 5.32
C ALA A 75 -7.24 -6.44 4.14
N GLU A 76 -8.01 -5.86 3.20
CA GLU A 76 -8.55 -6.53 2.01
C GLU A 76 -7.78 -6.09 0.75
N PRO A 77 -7.75 -6.93 -0.30
CA PRO A 77 -7.24 -6.50 -1.61
C PRO A 77 -8.03 -5.30 -2.15
N TRP A 78 -7.32 -4.33 -2.74
CA TRP A 78 -7.96 -3.16 -3.32
C TRP A 78 -8.52 -3.47 -4.71
N HIS A 79 -9.83 -3.37 -4.86
CA HIS A 79 -10.53 -3.56 -6.13
C HIS A 79 -11.16 -2.27 -6.68
N GLY A 80 -11.05 -1.17 -5.95
CA GLY A 80 -11.55 0.13 -6.38
C GLY A 80 -10.86 0.61 -7.65
N LYS A 81 -11.64 1.10 -8.61
CA LYS A 81 -11.14 1.76 -9.81
C LYS A 81 -11.81 3.12 -9.95
N PRO A 82 -11.11 4.13 -10.49
CA PRO A 82 -11.73 5.41 -10.80
C PRO A 82 -12.84 5.22 -11.84
N SER A 83 -13.89 6.04 -11.73
CA SER A 83 -14.84 6.20 -12.81
C SER A 83 -14.15 6.81 -14.04
N LYS A 84 -14.81 6.75 -15.20
CA LYS A 84 -14.27 7.34 -16.45
C LYS A 84 -13.83 8.79 -16.30
N THR A 85 -14.62 9.60 -15.59
CA THR A 85 -14.34 11.03 -15.37
C THR A 85 -13.29 11.28 -14.29
N ALA A 86 -13.08 10.32 -13.39
CA ALA A 86 -12.07 10.38 -12.34
C ALA A 86 -10.74 9.73 -12.75
N PHE A 87 -10.68 9.04 -13.90
CA PHE A 87 -9.45 8.46 -14.40
C PHE A 87 -8.42 9.58 -14.65
N PRO A 88 -7.13 9.41 -14.27
CA PRO A 88 -6.08 10.44 -14.30
C PRO A 88 -5.66 10.87 -15.72
N TRP A 89 -6.61 11.44 -16.45
CA TRP A 89 -6.49 11.99 -17.79
C TRP A 89 -7.26 13.32 -17.85
N ALA A 90 -6.76 14.31 -17.12
CA ALA A 90 -7.41 15.59 -16.79
C ALA A 90 -8.09 16.35 -17.94
N ALA A 91 -7.63 16.21 -19.19
CA ALA A 91 -8.26 16.88 -20.33
C ALA A 91 -8.97 15.85 -21.22
N ALA A 92 -10.30 15.92 -21.20
CA ALA A 92 -11.17 14.95 -21.86
C ALA A 92 -10.92 14.79 -23.37
N THR A 93 -10.26 15.75 -24.01
CA THR A 93 -9.95 15.79 -25.45
C THR A 93 -8.45 15.79 -25.77
N ALA A 94 -7.58 15.86 -24.75
CA ALA A 94 -6.13 15.94 -24.95
C ALA A 94 -5.55 14.56 -25.26
N GLN A 95 -4.69 14.52 -26.27
CA GLN A 95 -4.05 13.30 -26.77
C GLN A 95 -2.72 13.08 -26.06
N HIS A 96 -1.95 12.10 -26.53
CA HIS A 96 -0.72 11.66 -25.89
C HIS A 96 0.32 12.80 -25.76
N THR A 97 0.47 13.67 -26.77
CA THR A 97 1.45 14.77 -26.74
C THR A 97 1.19 15.74 -25.59
N GLU A 98 -0.07 16.10 -25.35
CA GLU A 98 -0.42 17.06 -24.30
C GLU A 98 -0.45 16.45 -22.90
N MET A 99 -0.69 15.13 -22.80
CA MET A 99 -0.93 14.46 -21.52
C MET A 99 0.30 13.76 -20.96
N CYS A 100 1.14 13.18 -21.81
CA CYS A 100 2.30 12.38 -21.40
C CYS A 100 3.59 13.20 -21.25
N THR A 101 3.51 14.53 -21.38
CA THR A 101 4.63 15.47 -21.21
C THR A 101 4.17 16.70 -20.41
N PRO A 102 3.80 16.56 -19.12
CA PRO A 102 3.36 17.70 -18.32
C PRO A 102 4.46 18.76 -18.18
N ALA A 103 4.07 20.03 -18.12
CA ALA A 103 5.03 21.12 -17.99
C ALA A 103 5.44 21.36 -16.52
N THR A 104 4.59 21.01 -15.55
CA THR A 104 4.86 21.21 -14.11
C THR A 104 4.28 20.09 -13.26
N ALA A 105 4.77 19.96 -12.02
CA ALA A 105 4.22 19.00 -11.06
C ALA A 105 2.74 19.30 -10.70
N ALA A 106 2.36 20.58 -10.72
CA ALA A 106 0.97 21.00 -10.50
C ALA A 106 0.04 20.54 -11.64
N GLU A 107 0.50 20.58 -12.89
CA GLU A 107 -0.24 20.02 -14.02
C GLU A 107 -0.29 18.49 -13.97
N ALA A 108 0.75 17.85 -13.45
CA ALA A 108 0.86 16.39 -13.40
C ALA A 108 -0.16 15.73 -12.46
N ALA A 109 -0.68 16.43 -11.44
CA ALA A 109 -1.51 15.85 -10.37
C ALA A 109 -2.72 15.00 -10.84
N ASN A 110 -3.24 15.24 -12.05
CA ASN A 110 -4.34 14.47 -12.65
C ASN A 110 -4.09 14.07 -14.11
N ARG A 111 -2.82 14.04 -14.50
CA ARG A 111 -2.36 13.62 -15.82
C ARG A 111 -1.51 12.35 -15.65
N PRO A 112 -1.14 11.69 -16.76
CA PRO A 112 0.09 10.91 -16.77
C PRO A 112 1.22 11.69 -16.09
N VAL A 113 2.11 10.96 -15.43
CA VAL A 113 3.18 11.36 -14.52
C VAL A 113 2.73 11.63 -13.07
N GLY A 114 1.46 11.95 -12.85
CA GLY A 114 0.88 12.03 -11.51
C GLY A 114 0.37 10.70 -10.97
N ALA A 115 0.15 9.73 -11.85
CA ALA A 115 -0.46 8.44 -11.51
C ALA A 115 0.09 7.32 -12.41
N LEU A 116 0.50 6.20 -11.81
CA LEU A 116 1.06 5.06 -12.55
C LEU A 116 0.11 4.46 -13.57
N ALA A 117 -1.21 4.40 -13.28
CA ALA A 117 -2.19 3.89 -14.24
C ALA A 117 -2.23 4.73 -15.52
N ALA A 118 -2.08 6.05 -15.42
CA ALA A 118 -2.01 6.93 -16.58
C ALA A 118 -0.66 6.87 -17.29
N ASP A 119 0.45 6.65 -16.57
CA ASP A 119 1.74 6.36 -17.18
C ASP A 119 1.68 5.10 -18.05
N ILE A 120 1.07 4.03 -17.56
CA ILE A 120 0.88 2.79 -18.33
C ILE A 120 0.05 3.06 -19.60
N ILE A 121 -0.96 3.94 -19.54
CA ILE A 121 -1.71 4.32 -20.74
C ILE A 121 -0.80 4.98 -21.80
N CYS A 122 0.08 5.91 -21.40
CA CYS A 122 1.06 6.50 -22.32
C CYS A 122 2.08 5.49 -22.87
N LEU A 123 2.39 4.44 -22.12
CA LEU A 123 3.33 3.40 -22.59
C LEU A 123 2.66 2.42 -23.55
N CYS A 124 1.35 2.22 -23.44
CA CYS A 124 0.64 1.13 -24.09
C CYS A 124 -0.34 1.54 -25.18
N LEU A 125 -0.83 2.78 -25.19
CA LEU A 125 -1.84 3.24 -26.16
C LEU A 125 -1.25 4.25 -27.17
N GLY A 126 -1.60 4.05 -28.45
CA GLY A 126 -1.37 5.03 -29.50
C GLY A 126 -2.48 6.08 -29.57
N ASP A 127 -2.23 7.14 -30.36
CA ASP A 127 -3.18 8.23 -30.59
C ASP A 127 -4.17 7.91 -31.72
N ASN A 128 -5.27 8.68 -31.78
CA ASN A 128 -6.25 8.68 -32.86
C ASN A 128 -6.85 7.30 -33.17
N GLY A 129 -7.11 6.50 -32.12
CA GLY A 129 -7.68 5.16 -32.24
C GLY A 129 -6.72 4.10 -32.78
N ASP A 130 -5.40 4.36 -32.72
CA ASP A 130 -4.40 3.35 -33.02
C ASP A 130 -4.50 2.18 -32.02
N ASN A 131 -4.80 1.00 -32.57
CA ASN A 131 -5.06 -0.22 -31.84
C ASN A 131 -3.83 -1.15 -31.77
N THR A 132 -2.65 -0.66 -32.13
CA THR A 132 -1.40 -1.41 -32.03
C THR A 132 -1.11 -1.80 -30.58
N ASP A 133 -0.80 -3.07 -30.36
CA ASP A 133 -0.48 -3.59 -29.03
C ASP A 133 1.00 -3.37 -28.68
N TYR A 134 1.31 -2.14 -28.25
CA TYR A 134 2.67 -1.72 -27.89
C TYR A 134 3.21 -2.45 -26.66
N CYS A 135 2.34 -2.75 -25.69
CA CYS A 135 2.69 -3.44 -24.46
C CYS A 135 2.54 -4.96 -24.53
N LYS A 136 2.19 -5.52 -25.70
CA LYS A 136 1.99 -6.96 -25.90
C LYS A 136 1.00 -7.57 -24.89
N LEU A 137 -0.09 -6.86 -24.65
CA LEU A 137 -1.20 -7.24 -23.77
C LEU A 137 -1.97 -8.48 -24.28
N GLY A 138 -1.81 -8.84 -25.56
CA GLY A 138 -2.50 -9.99 -26.17
C GLY A 138 -3.95 -9.70 -26.59
N ASN A 139 -4.47 -8.53 -26.24
CA ASN A 139 -5.74 -7.97 -26.71
C ASN A 139 -5.47 -6.61 -27.35
N LEU A 140 -5.99 -6.39 -28.55
CA LEU A 140 -5.78 -5.12 -29.25
C LEU A 140 -6.42 -3.96 -28.46
N PRO A 141 -5.65 -2.93 -28.06
CA PRO A 141 -6.22 -1.72 -27.47
C PRO A 141 -7.20 -1.03 -28.43
N THR A 142 -8.05 -0.17 -27.89
CA THR A 142 -8.91 0.72 -28.68
C THR A 142 -8.11 1.94 -29.14
N GLY A 143 -7.07 2.32 -28.38
CA GLY A 143 -6.28 3.53 -28.61
C GLY A 143 -6.98 4.78 -28.09
N LEU A 144 -6.26 5.89 -28.02
CA LEU A 144 -6.81 7.17 -27.57
C LEU A 144 -7.66 7.79 -28.69
N THR A 145 -8.98 7.72 -28.56
CA THR A 145 -9.92 8.18 -29.59
C THR A 145 -10.08 9.70 -29.57
N THR A 146 -10.02 10.34 -30.74
CA THR A 146 -10.19 11.80 -30.86
C THR A 146 -11.51 12.27 -30.21
N GLY A 147 -11.44 13.32 -29.39
CA GLY A 147 -12.60 13.92 -28.73
C GLY A 147 -13.08 13.21 -27.45
N THR A 148 -12.67 11.96 -27.22
CA THR A 148 -12.99 11.20 -25.99
C THR A 148 -11.81 10.39 -25.38
N PRO A 149 -10.54 10.84 -25.47
CA PRO A 149 -9.39 10.06 -25.00
C PRO A 149 -9.47 9.59 -23.55
N GLN A 150 -9.99 10.41 -22.61
CA GLN A 150 -10.15 9.97 -21.22
C GLN A 150 -11.08 8.75 -21.08
N THR A 151 -12.16 8.70 -21.86
CA THR A 151 -13.09 7.56 -21.86
C THR A 151 -12.42 6.33 -22.45
N ALA A 152 -11.67 6.48 -23.54
CA ALA A 152 -10.93 5.38 -24.15
C ALA A 152 -9.85 4.84 -23.20
N ALA A 153 -9.04 5.71 -22.61
CA ALA A 153 -8.02 5.36 -21.63
C ALA A 153 -8.60 4.59 -20.43
N SER A 154 -9.68 5.11 -19.83
CA SER A 154 -10.36 4.43 -18.72
C SER A 154 -10.94 3.08 -19.14
N SER A 155 -11.52 2.97 -20.33
CA SER A 155 -12.12 1.74 -20.84
C SER A 155 -11.07 0.67 -21.13
N ASP A 156 -9.97 1.02 -21.80
CA ASP A 156 -8.88 0.10 -22.09
C ASP A 156 -8.12 -0.27 -20.80
N TRP A 157 -7.97 0.66 -19.86
CA TRP A 157 -7.45 0.34 -18.52
C TRP A 157 -8.26 -0.78 -17.87
N ASP A 158 -9.57 -0.59 -17.76
CA ASP A 158 -10.46 -1.51 -17.04
C ASP A 158 -10.56 -2.89 -17.72
N SER A 159 -10.72 -2.90 -19.05
CA SER A 159 -11.05 -4.11 -19.80
C SER A 159 -9.86 -4.86 -20.40
N LYS A 160 -8.69 -4.23 -20.55
CA LYS A 160 -7.55 -4.82 -21.27
C LYS A 160 -6.23 -4.80 -20.50
N ILE A 161 -5.97 -3.74 -19.73
CA ILE A 161 -4.66 -3.55 -19.08
C ILE A 161 -4.65 -4.07 -17.65
N TYR A 162 -5.67 -3.71 -16.84
CA TYR A 162 -5.69 -3.97 -15.40
C TYR A 162 -5.51 -5.46 -15.05
N ALA A 163 -6.20 -6.36 -15.76
CA ALA A 163 -6.10 -7.81 -15.52
C ALA A 163 -4.69 -8.35 -15.82
N THR A 164 -4.06 -7.89 -16.89
CA THR A 164 -2.68 -8.25 -17.24
C THR A 164 -1.68 -7.76 -16.21
N CYS A 165 -1.83 -6.53 -15.70
CA CYS A 165 -0.97 -6.00 -14.64
C CYS A 165 -1.14 -6.77 -13.32
N THR A 166 -2.39 -7.02 -12.90
CA THR A 166 -2.68 -7.70 -11.63
C THR A 166 -2.40 -9.20 -11.64
N GLY A 167 -2.49 -9.85 -12.80
CA GLY A 167 -2.14 -11.26 -12.95
C GLY A 167 -0.65 -11.55 -12.70
N ASN A 168 0.22 -10.56 -12.88
CA ASN A 168 1.67 -10.65 -12.67
C ASN A 168 2.14 -10.01 -11.37
N ALA A 169 1.23 -9.53 -10.52
CA ALA A 169 1.59 -8.84 -9.28
C ALA A 169 2.07 -9.83 -8.21
N ASP A 170 3.11 -9.42 -7.46
CA ASP A 170 3.54 -10.14 -6.27
C ASP A 170 2.42 -10.21 -5.24
N LYS A 171 2.25 -11.40 -4.65
CA LYS A 171 1.24 -11.67 -3.61
C LYS A 171 1.81 -11.57 -2.20
N GLU A 172 3.10 -11.22 -2.09
CA GLU A 172 3.77 -11.05 -0.82
C GLU A 172 3.28 -9.80 -0.08
N GLN A 173 3.46 -9.78 1.23
CA GLN A 173 3.12 -8.62 2.03
C GLN A 173 4.05 -7.46 1.66
N LEU A 174 3.43 -6.37 1.22
CA LEU A 174 4.14 -5.18 0.79
C LEU A 174 5.04 -4.63 1.91
N ASN A 175 6.29 -4.35 1.56
CA ASN A 175 7.26 -3.71 2.44
C ASN A 175 8.07 -2.65 1.67
N GLN A 176 8.86 -1.88 2.42
CA GLN A 176 9.63 -0.76 1.88
C GLN A 176 10.69 -1.20 0.85
N THR A 177 11.30 -2.36 1.05
CA THR A 177 12.36 -2.86 0.15
C THR A 177 11.77 -3.20 -1.22
N MET A 178 10.58 -3.82 -1.23
CA MET A 178 9.84 -4.09 -2.48
C MET A 178 9.49 -2.81 -3.22
N LEU A 179 8.98 -1.79 -2.50
CA LEU A 179 8.65 -0.49 -3.10
C LEU A 179 9.90 0.20 -3.67
N ALA A 180 10.99 0.24 -2.91
CA ALA A 180 12.25 0.84 -3.35
C ALA A 180 12.80 0.11 -4.59
N ALA A 181 12.77 -1.22 -4.62
CA ALA A 181 13.22 -2.01 -5.76
C ALA A 181 12.37 -1.78 -7.01
N ALA A 182 11.05 -1.75 -6.88
CA ALA A 182 10.14 -1.47 -7.98
C ALA A 182 10.34 -0.05 -8.54
N THR A 183 10.43 0.95 -7.67
CA THR A 183 10.69 2.34 -8.07
C THR A 183 12.07 2.51 -8.72
N ALA A 184 13.12 1.86 -8.18
CA ALA A 184 14.45 1.88 -8.78
C ALA A 184 14.47 1.22 -10.16
N THR A 185 13.69 0.16 -10.37
CA THR A 185 13.56 -0.50 -11.68
C THR A 185 13.01 0.48 -12.71
N ILE A 186 11.90 1.15 -12.39
CA ILE A 186 11.29 2.17 -13.28
C ILE A 186 12.28 3.30 -13.58
N ILE A 187 12.99 3.83 -12.57
CA ILE A 187 14.00 4.87 -12.78
C ILE A 187 15.13 4.36 -13.69
N SER A 188 15.57 3.11 -13.50
CA SER A 188 16.67 2.54 -14.28
C SER A 188 16.33 2.32 -15.76
N ASP A 189 15.04 2.23 -16.08
CA ASP A 189 14.52 2.09 -17.43
C ASP A 189 14.34 3.43 -18.17
N LEU A 190 14.47 4.56 -17.46
CA LEU A 190 14.48 5.87 -18.09
C LEU A 190 15.60 5.97 -19.14
N GLY A 191 15.22 6.43 -20.32
CA GLY A 191 16.05 6.60 -21.50
C GLY A 191 16.45 5.31 -22.23
N ARG A 192 16.09 4.12 -21.72
CA ARG A 192 16.43 2.84 -22.35
C ARG A 192 15.59 2.51 -23.58
N GLY A 193 14.36 3.04 -23.66
CA GLY A 193 13.45 2.83 -24.79
C GLY A 193 13.77 3.66 -26.03
N GLY A 194 14.97 4.23 -26.12
CA GLY A 194 15.36 5.07 -27.24
C GLY A 194 15.56 4.27 -28.53
N ILE A 195 14.91 4.70 -29.61
CA ILE A 195 14.95 4.07 -30.93
C ILE A 195 15.50 5.08 -31.95
N ILE A 196 16.55 4.71 -32.70
CA ILE A 196 17.11 5.55 -33.76
C ILE A 196 16.19 5.48 -34.99
N GLY A 197 15.57 6.59 -35.38
CA GLY A 197 14.74 6.66 -36.59
C GLY A 197 15.51 7.18 -37.81
N GLY A 198 15.35 6.51 -38.96
CA GLY A 198 15.59 6.98 -40.35
C GLY A 198 17.00 7.44 -40.77
N SER A 199 17.76 8.09 -39.90
CA SER A 199 19.05 8.72 -40.17
C SER A 199 19.87 8.83 -38.88
N ALA A 200 21.20 8.71 -39.00
CA ALA A 200 22.09 8.86 -37.87
C ALA A 200 21.92 10.25 -37.24
N PRO A 201 21.85 10.32 -35.91
CA PRO A 201 21.58 11.58 -35.25
C PRO A 201 22.77 12.54 -35.32
N ASN A 202 22.49 13.83 -35.50
CA ASN A 202 23.53 14.86 -35.62
C ASN A 202 23.84 15.51 -34.26
N ALA A 203 25.09 15.90 -34.05
CA ALA A 203 25.60 16.41 -32.77
C ALA A 203 24.89 17.69 -32.26
N ALA A 204 24.17 18.41 -33.12
CA ALA A 204 23.39 19.59 -32.74
C ALA A 204 22.06 19.25 -32.04
N GLY A 205 21.53 18.05 -32.22
CA GLY A 205 20.28 17.56 -31.63
C GLY A 205 20.46 16.61 -30.44
N HIS A 206 21.69 16.40 -29.97
CA HIS A 206 21.97 15.44 -28.92
C HIS A 206 22.27 16.12 -27.59
N SER A 207 21.23 16.32 -26.78
CA SER A 207 21.45 16.26 -25.34
C SER A 207 21.13 14.84 -24.90
N GLY A 208 22.15 14.01 -24.64
CA GLY A 208 21.96 12.74 -23.93
C GLY A 208 21.16 12.90 -22.64
N HIS A 209 21.14 14.13 -22.11
CA HIS A 209 20.33 14.58 -20.97
C HIS A 209 18.81 14.60 -21.23
N ALA A 210 18.33 14.94 -22.43
CA ALA A 210 16.89 14.96 -22.72
C ALA A 210 16.28 13.56 -22.80
N ASN A 211 17.10 12.55 -23.11
CA ASN A 211 16.69 11.14 -23.16
C ASN A 211 16.53 10.54 -21.75
N ALA A 212 17.43 10.87 -20.82
CA ALA A 212 17.51 10.27 -19.49
C ALA A 212 16.26 10.47 -18.61
N ALA A 213 15.30 11.28 -19.04
CA ALA A 213 14.04 11.54 -18.32
C ALA A 213 12.80 10.94 -19.01
N ILE A 214 12.96 10.09 -20.03
CA ILE A 214 11.85 9.53 -20.80
C ILE A 214 11.71 8.03 -20.54
N LEU A 215 10.53 7.59 -20.14
CA LEU A 215 10.19 6.16 -20.01
C LEU A 215 9.45 5.70 -21.25
N GLY A 216 9.80 4.53 -21.80
CA GLY A 216 9.12 3.94 -22.96
C GLY A 216 9.75 4.30 -24.30
N ALA A 217 9.08 3.89 -25.37
CA ALA A 217 9.60 3.96 -26.73
C ALA A 217 9.59 5.40 -27.26
N HIS A 218 10.74 5.94 -27.65
CA HIS A 218 10.86 7.31 -28.13
C HIS A 218 12.02 7.49 -29.11
N HIS A 219 11.99 8.56 -29.90
CA HIS A 219 12.98 8.78 -30.97
C HIS A 219 14.33 9.29 -30.43
N LEU A 220 15.41 8.57 -30.71
CA LEU A 220 16.78 9.02 -30.52
C LEU A 220 17.27 9.79 -31.75
N GLY A 221 17.62 11.06 -31.56
CA GLY A 221 18.25 11.87 -32.62
C GLY A 221 17.61 13.22 -32.92
N GLN A 222 16.53 13.54 -32.24
CA GLN A 222 15.93 14.87 -32.25
C GLN A 222 16.38 15.65 -31.02
N ALA A 223 16.49 16.98 -31.15
CA ALA A 223 16.84 17.89 -30.05
C ALA A 223 15.88 17.77 -28.84
N ALA A 224 14.64 17.37 -29.10
CA ALA A 224 13.62 17.09 -28.09
C ALA A 224 12.80 15.86 -28.51
N PRO A 225 13.12 14.65 -28.02
CA PRO A 225 12.28 13.48 -28.24
C PRO A 225 10.88 13.71 -27.68
N GLY A 226 9.86 13.45 -28.50
CA GLY A 226 8.46 13.69 -28.14
C GLY A 226 7.72 12.40 -27.79
N CYS A 227 6.86 12.48 -26.78
CA CYS A 227 5.89 11.45 -26.44
C CYS A 227 4.56 11.83 -27.04
N GLY A 228 4.16 11.23 -28.15
CA GLY A 228 2.94 11.66 -28.86
C GLY A 228 2.25 10.59 -29.68
N GLY A 229 2.31 9.34 -29.20
CA GLY A 229 1.73 8.18 -29.87
C GLY A 229 2.51 7.77 -31.12
N ALA A 230 2.48 6.49 -31.46
CA ALA A 230 2.98 6.04 -32.75
C ALA A 230 1.95 6.30 -33.86
N ASN A 231 2.43 6.27 -35.11
CA ASN A 231 1.57 6.26 -36.28
C ASN A 231 1.57 4.83 -36.83
N GLY A 232 0.39 4.27 -37.09
CA GLY A 232 0.19 2.85 -37.39
C GLY A 232 1.09 2.23 -38.48
N ASN A 233 1.05 0.89 -38.55
CA ASN A 233 1.91 -0.03 -39.32
C ASN A 233 3.18 -0.51 -38.58
N ASP A 234 3.09 -0.78 -37.27
CA ASP A 234 4.22 -1.24 -36.42
C ASP A 234 5.43 -0.29 -36.35
N ASP A 235 5.30 0.94 -36.87
CA ASP A 235 6.30 1.99 -36.76
C ASP A 235 6.11 2.74 -35.44
N ILE A 236 6.68 2.19 -34.37
CA ILE A 236 6.58 2.68 -32.99
C ILE A 236 7.01 4.15 -32.83
N ILE A 237 7.82 4.68 -33.75
CA ILE A 237 8.31 6.06 -33.71
C ILE A 237 7.72 6.94 -34.83
N GLY A 238 7.19 6.32 -35.88
CA GLY A 238 6.53 6.99 -36.98
C GLY A 238 7.45 7.92 -37.79
N ARG A 239 6.89 8.45 -38.89
CA ARG A 239 7.50 9.56 -39.65
C ARG A 239 7.61 10.87 -38.84
N ALA A 240 6.84 11.00 -37.77
CA ALA A 240 6.82 12.19 -36.91
C ALA A 240 7.88 12.16 -35.80
N SER A 241 8.67 11.08 -35.66
CA SER A 241 9.70 10.94 -34.62
C SER A 241 9.14 11.02 -33.19
N LYS A 242 7.95 10.46 -32.95
CA LYS A 242 7.27 10.44 -31.65
C LYS A 242 6.88 9.01 -31.29
N GLY A 243 6.92 8.66 -30.01
CA GLY A 243 6.54 7.31 -29.57
C GLY A 243 5.58 7.27 -28.39
N VAL A 244 5.29 6.05 -27.97
CA VAL A 244 4.51 5.71 -26.76
C VAL A 244 5.43 5.74 -25.54
N CYS A 245 5.39 6.87 -24.84
CA CYS A 245 6.33 7.16 -23.76
C CYS A 245 5.77 8.17 -22.76
N VAL A 246 6.44 8.28 -21.62
CA VAL A 246 6.19 9.29 -20.60
C VAL A 246 7.43 10.16 -20.47
N ASN A 247 7.28 11.47 -20.54
CA ASN A 247 8.39 12.41 -20.46
C ASN A 247 8.37 13.16 -19.12
N TYR A 248 9.29 12.78 -18.23
CA TYR A 248 9.47 13.39 -16.91
C TYR A 248 10.44 14.57 -16.93
N LYS A 249 10.96 14.99 -18.10
CA LYS A 249 12.04 15.99 -18.21
C LYS A 249 11.74 17.28 -17.48
N ASN A 250 10.50 17.78 -17.55
CA ASN A 250 10.15 19.05 -16.89
C ASN A 250 9.99 18.89 -15.38
N LEU A 251 9.77 17.67 -14.89
CA LEU A 251 9.60 17.39 -13.47
C LEU A 251 10.90 17.03 -12.77
N LEU A 252 11.90 16.53 -13.51
CA LEU A 252 13.20 16.16 -12.94
C LEU A 252 14.24 17.30 -13.02
N GLN A 253 13.82 18.54 -13.31
CA GLN A 253 14.73 19.69 -13.31
C GLN A 253 14.89 20.26 -11.89
N GLY A 254 16.12 20.60 -11.51
CA GLY A 254 16.41 21.17 -10.19
C GLY A 254 16.01 20.23 -9.06
N ASP A 255 15.28 20.74 -8.08
CA ASP A 255 14.72 19.98 -6.94
C ASP A 255 13.37 19.32 -7.27
N GLY A 256 13.04 19.20 -8.56
CA GLY A 256 11.78 18.63 -9.01
C GLY A 256 11.68 17.12 -8.74
N TYR A 257 10.44 16.64 -8.67
CA TYR A 257 10.13 15.24 -8.35
C TYR A 257 8.95 14.73 -9.18
N ILE A 258 8.84 13.41 -9.29
CA ILE A 258 7.70 12.73 -9.90
C ILE A 258 6.60 12.56 -8.85
N PRO A 259 5.38 13.10 -9.03
CA PRO A 259 4.36 13.12 -7.98
C PRO A 259 3.95 11.74 -7.45
N TRP A 260 3.78 10.74 -8.33
CA TRP A 260 3.44 9.39 -7.85
C TRP A 260 4.55 8.77 -7.00
N MET A 261 5.83 9.11 -7.27
CA MET A 261 6.95 8.64 -6.44
C MET A 261 6.91 9.24 -5.04
N THR A 262 6.52 10.51 -4.90
CA THR A 262 6.30 11.13 -3.59
C THR A 262 5.25 10.36 -2.79
N LYS A 263 4.19 9.90 -3.46
CA LYS A 263 3.14 9.09 -2.84
C LYS A 263 3.60 7.67 -2.50
N VAL A 264 4.46 7.07 -3.31
CA VAL A 264 5.15 5.82 -2.94
C VAL A 264 6.04 6.01 -1.70
N ASN A 265 6.71 7.16 -1.57
CA ASN A 265 7.49 7.48 -0.37
C ASN A 265 6.61 7.68 0.87
N GLU A 266 5.48 8.37 0.75
CA GLU A 266 4.47 8.47 1.82
C GLU A 266 3.99 7.08 2.28
N LEU A 267 3.69 6.19 1.33
CA LEU A 267 3.36 4.79 1.62
C LEU A 267 4.49 4.07 2.36
N SER A 268 5.74 4.23 1.91
CA SER A 268 6.91 3.61 2.54
C SER A 268 7.07 4.04 4.00
N MET A 269 6.88 5.34 4.30
CA MET A 269 6.93 5.87 5.67
C MET A 269 5.84 5.27 6.56
N GLU A 270 4.59 5.17 6.07
CA GLU A 270 3.51 4.57 6.86
C GLU A 270 3.71 3.06 7.08
N LEU A 271 4.33 2.35 6.13
CA LEU A 271 4.74 0.96 6.33
C LEU A 271 5.80 0.83 7.43
N GLU A 272 6.71 1.82 7.58
CA GLU A 272 7.65 1.87 8.70
C GLU A 272 6.94 1.97 10.04
N VAL A 273 5.96 2.89 10.11
CA VAL A 273 5.16 3.11 11.31
C VAL A 273 4.38 1.85 11.67
N ILE A 274 3.80 1.15 10.70
CA ILE A 274 3.10 -0.12 10.91
C ILE A 274 4.06 -1.19 11.45
N GLN A 275 5.28 -1.28 10.93
CA GLN A 275 6.29 -2.23 11.40
C GLN A 275 6.75 -1.92 12.84
N ALA A 276 6.93 -0.65 13.17
CA ALA A 276 7.23 -0.21 14.53
C ALA A 276 6.09 -0.56 15.49
N ILE A 277 4.84 -0.29 15.09
CA ILE A 277 3.64 -0.66 15.85
C ILE A 277 3.54 -2.17 16.07
N SER A 278 3.85 -2.99 15.06
CA SER A 278 3.88 -4.45 15.21
C SER A 278 4.89 -4.92 16.27
N SER A 279 6.05 -4.25 16.32
CA SER A 279 7.09 -4.52 17.31
C SER A 279 6.65 -4.10 18.73
N GLU A 280 6.04 -2.91 18.86
CA GLU A 280 5.42 -2.44 20.11
C GLU A 280 4.31 -3.40 20.60
N GLY A 281 3.45 -3.86 19.69
CA GLY A 281 2.38 -4.80 20.01
C GLY A 281 2.91 -6.15 20.50
N THR A 282 4.00 -6.65 19.91
CA THR A 282 4.68 -7.87 20.39
C THR A 282 5.21 -7.71 21.82
N ALA A 283 5.76 -6.54 22.16
CA ALA A 283 6.20 -6.25 23.52
C ALA A 283 5.01 -6.18 24.50
N LEU A 284 3.89 -5.60 24.07
CA LEU A 284 2.68 -5.52 24.87
C LEU A 284 2.10 -6.91 25.17
N VAL A 285 2.05 -7.81 24.18
CA VAL A 285 1.62 -9.21 24.38
C VAL A 285 2.48 -9.91 25.43
N LYS A 286 3.80 -9.74 25.38
CA LYS A 286 4.72 -10.30 26.39
C LYS A 286 4.43 -9.75 27.79
N ALA A 287 4.14 -8.45 27.91
CA ALA A 287 3.78 -7.83 29.18
C ALA A 287 2.45 -8.37 29.74
N VAL A 288 1.45 -8.56 28.88
CA VAL A 288 0.15 -9.17 29.27
C VAL A 288 0.36 -10.61 29.76
N GLN A 289 1.16 -11.41 29.05
CA GLN A 289 1.49 -12.77 29.49
C GLN A 289 2.18 -12.81 30.86
N ALA A 290 3.07 -11.85 31.14
CA ALA A 290 3.71 -11.73 32.45
C ALA A 290 2.70 -11.41 33.57
N VAL A 291 1.75 -10.50 33.32
CA VAL A 291 0.69 -10.17 34.28
C VAL A 291 -0.24 -11.37 34.51
N GLU A 292 -0.60 -12.10 33.46
CA GLU A 292 -1.39 -13.34 33.56
C GLU A 292 -0.67 -14.39 34.43
N GLN A 293 0.64 -14.57 34.25
CA GLN A 293 1.45 -15.47 35.07
C GLN A 293 1.51 -15.01 36.53
N GLN A 294 1.61 -13.70 36.79
CA GLN A 294 1.57 -13.15 38.16
C GLN A 294 0.22 -13.43 38.83
N MET A 295 -0.88 -13.15 38.14
CA MET A 295 -2.22 -13.43 38.65
C MET A 295 -2.44 -14.92 38.90
N THR A 296 -1.98 -15.77 37.98
CA THR A 296 -2.04 -17.24 38.10
C THR A 296 -1.24 -17.73 39.31
N THR A 297 -0.03 -17.20 39.51
CA THR A 297 0.81 -17.55 40.67
C THR A 297 0.15 -17.15 41.98
N LEU A 298 -0.46 -15.96 42.04
CA LEU A 298 -1.21 -15.52 43.21
C LEU A 298 -2.41 -16.42 43.54
N LEU A 299 -3.11 -16.94 42.53
CA LEU A 299 -4.17 -17.93 42.73
C LEU A 299 -3.63 -19.23 43.34
N PHE A 300 -2.51 -19.76 42.81
CA PHE A 300 -1.88 -20.97 43.35
C PHE A 300 -1.38 -20.80 44.79
N VAL A 301 -0.78 -19.65 45.13
CA VAL A 301 -0.40 -19.35 46.51
C VAL A 301 -1.63 -19.27 47.42
N GLY A 302 -2.73 -18.70 46.91
CA GLY A 302 -4.02 -18.69 47.60
C GLY A 302 -4.58 -20.09 47.88
N ASP A 303 -4.46 -21.01 46.91
CA ASP A 303 -4.85 -22.43 47.06
C ASP A 303 -3.94 -23.17 48.07
N LEU A 304 -2.63 -22.96 48.03
CA LEU A 304 -1.69 -23.60 48.97
C LEU A 304 -1.92 -23.17 50.43
N ILE A 305 -2.15 -21.87 50.65
CA ILE A 305 -2.54 -21.35 51.97
C ILE A 305 -3.88 -21.98 52.40
N ALA A 306 -4.77 -22.30 51.44
CA ALA A 306 -6.04 -22.90 51.75
C ALA A 306 -5.97 -24.35 52.21
N SER A 307 -5.11 -25.16 51.61
CA SER A 307 -4.87 -26.54 52.03
C SER A 307 -4.14 -26.66 53.38
N ALA A 308 -3.34 -25.66 53.75
CA ALA A 308 -2.63 -25.64 55.04
C ALA A 308 -3.52 -25.25 56.25
N GLU A 309 -4.65 -24.57 56.01
CA GLU A 309 -5.61 -24.16 57.05
C GLU A 309 -6.69 -25.24 57.34
N GLU A 310 -6.66 -26.40 56.69
CA GLU A 310 -7.58 -27.51 56.97
C GLU A 310 -7.12 -28.26 58.25
N PRO A 311 -7.88 -28.24 59.36
CA PRO A 311 -7.43 -28.89 60.59
C PRO A 311 -7.53 -30.41 60.45
N GLU A 312 -6.40 -31.08 60.70
CA GLU A 312 -6.32 -32.49 61.03
C GLU A 312 -7.27 -32.80 62.21
N LYS A 313 -8.50 -33.25 61.89
CA LYS A 313 -9.39 -33.89 62.86
C LYS A 313 -9.24 -35.40 62.74
N THR A 314 -8.12 -35.93 63.21
CA THR A 314 -8.04 -37.34 63.58
C THR A 314 -8.74 -37.48 64.94
N GLN A 315 -10.02 -37.86 64.90
CA GLN A 315 -10.77 -38.30 66.08
C GLN A 315 -10.11 -39.56 66.64
N LEU A 316 -9.63 -39.47 67.88
CA LEU A 316 -9.36 -40.63 68.72
C LEU A 316 -9.97 -40.38 70.10
N ALA A 317 -10.58 -41.44 70.64
CA ALA A 317 -11.37 -41.57 71.86
C ALA A 317 -12.82 -41.05 71.75
N SER A 318 -13.86 -41.79 72.11
CA SER A 318 -13.97 -43.04 72.88
C SER A 318 -15.43 -43.53 72.78
N SER A 319 -15.65 -44.82 72.56
CA SER A 319 -16.97 -45.44 72.70
C SER A 319 -17.43 -45.44 74.16
N PRO A 320 -18.69 -45.07 74.45
CA PRO A 320 -19.39 -45.51 75.65
C PRO A 320 -20.22 -46.76 75.38
N SER A 321 -20.19 -47.65 76.37
CA SER A 321 -20.99 -48.84 76.59
C SER A 321 -22.50 -48.57 76.52
N ASP A 322 -23.27 -49.47 75.90
CA ASP A 322 -24.31 -50.30 76.55
C ASP A 322 -25.26 -50.94 75.52
N ALA A 323 -25.36 -52.28 75.54
CA ALA A 323 -26.63 -53.01 75.69
C ALA A 323 -26.44 -54.55 75.60
N GLN A 324 -26.83 -55.20 76.70
CA GLN A 324 -27.31 -56.59 76.87
C GLN A 324 -26.32 -57.76 76.80
#